data_AF-A0A9D5ULT0-F1
#
_entry.id   AF-A0A9D5ULT0-F1
#
_cell.length_a   1.000
_cell.length_b   1.000
_cell.length_c   1.000
_cell.angle_alpha   90.00
_cell.angle_beta   90.00
_cell.angle_gamma   90.00
#
_symmetry.space_group_name_H-M   'P 1'
#
loop_
_entity.id
_entity.type
_entity.pdbx_description
1 polymer ?
#
loop_
_entity_poly.entity_id
_entity_poly.type
_entity_poly.pdbx_seq_one_letter_code
_entity_poly.pdbx_strand_id
1 'polypeptide(L)'
;MVIQVMDTHEVIGTLTAEYDLDLKQAEGVVYAVRQGNQSAIEGLATKQDIAEVKTELKQDIAEVKAELKQDIAEVKTELKQDIADVRQGLARIDGSMKILLWMLPIAFSLMTVILKFL
;
A
#
# COMPACT_ATOMS: atom_id res chain seq x y z
N MET A 1 -4.72 26.50 12.58
CA MET A 1 -4.18 27.86 12.58
C MET A 1 -5.02 28.72 11.65
N VAL A 2 -5.50 29.86 12.11
CA VAL A 2 -6.04 30.93 11.25
C VAL A 2 -4.95 31.99 11.26
N ILE A 3 -4.38 32.29 10.10
CA ILE A 3 -3.38 33.36 9.99
C ILE A 3 -4.19 34.66 10.01
N GLN A 4 -4.06 35.44 11.09
CA GLN A 4 -4.63 36.78 11.10
C GLN A 4 -3.79 37.66 10.18
N VAL A 5 -4.45 38.26 9.19
CA VAL A 5 -3.80 39.23 8.30
C VAL A 5 -3.67 40.53 9.07
N MET A 6 -2.46 41.07 9.10
CA MET A 6 -2.17 42.36 9.74
C MET A 6 -2.87 43.48 8.99
N ASP A 7 -3.66 44.30 9.68
CA ASP A 7 -4.20 45.54 9.12
C ASP A 7 -3.11 46.60 9.09
N THR A 8 -2.48 46.71 7.92
CA THR A 8 -1.38 47.64 7.67
C THR A 8 -1.74 49.09 7.99
N HIS A 9 -2.99 49.51 7.78
CA HIS A 9 -3.40 50.90 7.96
C HIS A 9 -3.64 51.21 9.45
N GLU A 10 -4.25 50.28 10.19
CA GLU A 10 -4.42 50.40 11.64
C GLU A 10 -3.05 50.42 12.36
N VAL A 11 -2.13 49.56 11.93
CA VAL A 11 -0.78 49.49 12.52
C VAL A 11 0.04 50.75 12.22
N ILE A 12 -0.04 51.31 11.00
CA ILE A 12 0.62 52.59 10.71
C ILE A 12 -0.02 53.73 11.53
N GLY A 13 -1.35 53.73 11.66
CA GLY A 13 -2.07 54.71 12.48
C GLY A 13 -1.67 54.68 13.95
N THR A 14 -1.52 53.49 14.53
CA THR A 14 -1.05 53.33 15.92
C THR A 14 0.41 53.75 16.10
N LEU A 15 1.31 53.35 15.19
CA LEU A 15 2.72 53.74 15.26
C LEU A 15 2.92 55.27 15.16
N THR A 16 2.10 55.94 14.35
CA THR A 16 2.18 57.40 14.19
C THR A 16 1.49 58.16 15.33
N ALA A 17 0.36 57.68 15.84
CA ALA A 17 -0.41 58.38 16.87
C ALA A 17 0.02 58.07 18.32
N GLU A 18 0.48 56.85 18.59
CA GLU A 18 0.77 56.37 19.95
C GLU A 18 2.28 56.29 20.25
N TYR A 19 3.10 56.08 19.21
CA TYR A 19 4.55 55.95 19.35
C TYR A 19 5.34 57.13 18.73
N ASP A 20 4.64 58.12 18.18
CA ASP A 20 5.19 59.37 17.63
C ASP A 20 6.23 59.14 16.50
N LEU A 21 6.13 58.01 15.79
CA LEU A 21 6.93 57.76 14.59
C LEU A 21 6.43 58.65 13.44
N ASP A 22 7.36 59.19 12.65
CA ASP A 22 6.97 59.79 11.38
C ASP A 22 6.43 58.71 10.42
N LEU A 23 5.65 59.14 9.42
CA LEU A 23 5.01 58.22 8.49
C LEU A 23 6.00 57.28 7.79
N LYS A 24 7.19 57.76 7.42
CA LYS A 24 8.19 56.93 6.73
C LYS A 24 8.80 55.90 7.67
N GLN A 25 9.02 56.27 8.93
CA GLN A 25 9.52 55.33 9.94
C GLN A 25 8.48 54.25 10.24
N ALA A 26 7.20 54.63 10.39
CA ALA A 26 6.11 53.67 10.61
C ALA A 26 5.93 52.72 9.42
N GLU A 27 5.93 53.24 8.19
CA GLU A 27 5.91 52.42 6.96
C GLU A 27 7.10 51.46 6.87
N GLY A 28 8.30 51.92 7.24
CA GLY A 28 9.52 51.10 7.24
C GLY A 28 9.45 49.91 8.21
N VAL A 29 8.96 50.14 9.43
CA VAL A 29 8.75 49.06 10.42
C VAL A 29 7.74 48.05 9.91
N VAL A 30 6.60 48.54 9.41
CA VAL A 30 5.51 47.71 8.90
C VAL A 30 5.95 46.89 7.69
N TYR A 31 6.77 47.46 6.81
CA TYR A 31 7.37 46.74 5.69
C TYR A 31 8.25 45.58 6.15
N ALA A 32 9.19 45.83 7.08
CA ALA A 32 10.11 44.81 7.57
C ALA A 32 9.36 43.65 8.27
N VAL A 33 8.36 43.97 9.09
CA VAL A 33 7.51 42.98 9.77
C VAL A 33 6.68 42.17 8.77
N ARG A 34 6.05 42.85 7.80
CA ARG A 34 5.26 42.16 6.76
C ARG A 34 6.12 41.24 5.91
N GLN A 35 7.31 41.69 5.52
CA GLN A 35 8.25 40.88 4.75
C GLN A 35 8.71 39.65 5.53
N GLY A 36 9.12 39.82 6.79
CA GLY A 36 9.51 38.70 7.66
C GLY A 36 8.37 37.69 7.85
N ASN A 37 7.14 38.17 8.07
CA ASN A 37 5.97 37.31 8.21
C ASN A 37 5.62 36.57 6.91
N GLN A 38 5.70 37.24 5.76
CA GLN A 38 5.46 36.61 4.45
C GLN A 38 6.45 35.48 4.21
N SER A 39 7.74 35.72 4.42
CA SER A 39 8.79 34.70 4.25
C SER A 39 8.62 33.53 5.23
N ALA A 40 8.15 33.78 6.46
CA ALA A 40 7.89 32.72 7.43
C ALA A 40 6.69 31.83 7.04
N ILE A 41 5.73 32.37 6.27
CA ILE A 41 4.50 31.66 5.88
C ILE A 41 4.68 30.86 4.58
N GLU A 42 5.57 31.27 3.67
CA GLU A 42 5.76 30.68 2.34
C GLU A 42 6.09 29.17 2.31
N GLY A 43 6.58 28.60 3.42
CA GLY A 43 6.89 27.17 3.51
C GLY A 43 5.91 26.35 4.37
N LEU A 44 4.86 26.97 4.91
CA LEU A 44 3.96 26.29 5.83
C LEU A 44 2.87 25.53 5.07
N ALA A 45 2.72 24.24 5.39
CA ALA A 45 1.61 23.45 4.89
C ALA A 45 0.28 24.00 5.40
N THR A 46 -0.67 24.18 4.49
CA THR A 46 -2.03 24.61 4.82
C THR A 46 -2.86 23.43 5.32
N LYS A 47 -4.02 23.74 5.92
CA LYS A 47 -5.00 22.70 6.28
C LYS A 47 -5.52 21.95 5.04
N GLN A 48 -5.56 22.62 3.90
CA GLN A 48 -5.99 22.02 2.64
C GLN A 48 -4.96 21.00 2.17
N ASP A 49 -3.68 21.37 2.13
CA ASP A 49 -2.57 20.47 1.77
C ASP A 49 -2.59 19.20 2.64
N ILE A 50 -2.79 19.37 3.95
CA ILE A 50 -2.90 18.24 4.89
C ILE A 50 -4.15 17.39 4.61
N ALA A 51 -5.28 18.01 4.24
CA ALA A 51 -6.51 17.29 3.92
C ALA A 51 -6.40 16.50 2.61
N GLU A 52 -5.71 17.05 1.60
CA GLU A 52 -5.40 16.40 0.33
C GLU A 52 -4.51 15.18 0.57
N VAL A 53 -3.35 15.35 1.22
CA VAL A 53 -2.44 14.24 1.56
C VAL A 53 -3.15 13.16 2.39
N LYS A 54 -4.01 13.56 3.35
CA LYS A 54 -4.79 12.59 4.14
C LYS A 54 -5.78 11.81 3.28
N THR A 55 -6.33 12.42 2.24
CA THR A 55 -7.28 11.77 1.33
C THR A 55 -6.55 10.82 0.40
N GLU A 56 -5.42 11.25 -0.19
CA GLU A 56 -4.54 10.41 -1.00
C GLU A 56 -4.07 9.18 -0.21
N LEU A 57 -3.50 9.38 0.98
CA LEU A 57 -3.05 8.25 1.82
C LEU A 57 -4.18 7.28 2.18
N LYS A 58 -5.41 7.77 2.38
CA LYS A 58 -6.56 6.88 2.61
C LYS A 58 -6.93 6.07 1.38
N GLN A 59 -6.82 6.67 0.20
CA GLN A 59 -7.07 6.00 -1.08
C GLN A 59 -6.00 4.94 -1.33
N ASP A 60 -4.72 5.30 -1.20
CA ASP A 60 -3.59 4.37 -1.39
C ASP A 60 -3.69 3.17 -0.43
N ILE A 61 -4.02 3.41 0.84
CA ILE A 61 -4.24 2.33 1.82
C ILE A 61 -5.40 1.42 1.40
N ALA A 62 -6.48 1.98 0.87
CA ALA A 62 -7.64 1.21 0.42
C ALA A 62 -7.30 0.35 -0.81
N GLU A 63 -6.54 0.90 -1.75
CA GLU A 63 -6.06 0.24 -2.96
C GLU A 63 -5.14 -0.94 -2.62
N VAL A 64 -4.08 -0.70 -1.85
CA VAL A 64 -3.15 -1.77 -1.40
C VAL A 64 -3.89 -2.86 -0.64
N LYS A 65 -4.88 -2.50 0.18
CA LYS A 65 -5.70 -3.50 0.90
C LYS A 65 -6.58 -4.33 -0.04
N ALA A 66 -7.04 -3.77 -1.15
CA ALA A 66 -7.80 -4.48 -2.16
C ALA A 66 -6.91 -5.44 -2.95
N GLU A 67 -5.76 -4.95 -3.42
CA GLU A 67 -4.73 -5.76 -4.11
C GLU A 67 -4.30 -6.96 -3.27
N LEU A 68 -3.89 -6.73 -2.01
CA LEU A 68 -3.48 -7.82 -1.12
C LEU A 68 -4.59 -8.86 -0.88
N LYS A 69 -5.86 -8.44 -0.84
CA LYS A 69 -6.98 -9.39 -0.72
C LYS A 69 -7.16 -10.22 -1.98
N GLN A 70 -6.98 -9.61 -3.15
CA GLN A 70 -7.04 -10.31 -4.43
C GLN A 70 -5.90 -11.32 -4.53
N ASP A 71 -4.65 -10.90 -4.27
CA ASP A 71 -3.47 -11.78 -4.29
C ASP A 71 -3.64 -12.97 -3.36
N ILE A 72 -4.13 -12.75 -2.13
CA ILE A 72 -4.41 -13.83 -1.18
C ILE A 72 -5.47 -14.80 -1.73
N ALA A 73 -6.50 -14.30 -2.41
CA ALA A 73 -7.55 -15.13 -2.98
C ALA A 73 -7.04 -15.95 -4.18
N GLU A 74 -6.20 -15.36 -5.02
CA GLU A 74 -5.54 -16.01 -6.15
C GLU A 74 -4.62 -17.13 -5.67
N VAL A 75 -3.66 -16.83 -4.77
CA VAL A 75 -2.75 -17.83 -4.19
C VAL A 75 -3.52 -18.95 -3.50
N LYS A 76 -4.62 -18.64 -2.79
CA LYS A 76 -5.45 -19.67 -2.17
C LYS A 76 -6.14 -20.58 -3.19
N THR A 77 -6.47 -20.05 -4.36
CA THR A 77 -7.09 -20.81 -5.46
C THR A 77 -6.05 -21.69 -6.14
N GLU A 78 -4.87 -21.15 -6.45
CA GLU A 78 -3.74 -21.90 -7.00
C GLU A 78 -3.34 -23.07 -6.09
N LEU A 79 -3.16 -22.82 -4.78
CA LEU A 79 -2.82 -23.89 -3.83
C LEU A 79 -3.90 -24.97 -3.74
N LYS A 80 -5.18 -24.62 -3.87
CA LYS A 80 -6.26 -25.61 -3.91
C LYS A 80 -6.18 -26.47 -5.17
N GLN A 81 -5.85 -25.86 -6.30
CA GLN A 81 -5.68 -26.57 -7.56
C GLN A 81 -4.48 -27.51 -7.50
N ASP A 82 -3.32 -27.02 -7.03
CA ASP A 82 -2.12 -27.84 -6.85
C ASP A 82 -2.38 -29.04 -5.94
N ILE A 83 -3.09 -28.83 -4.82
CA ILE A 83 -3.49 -29.93 -3.92
C ILE A 83 -4.40 -30.94 -4.64
N ALA A 84 -5.33 -30.48 -5.47
CA ALA A 84 -6.22 -31.35 -6.23
C ALA A 84 -5.43 -32.17 -7.26
N ASP A 85 -4.49 -31.55 -7.97
CA ASP A 85 -3.65 -32.20 -8.96
C ASP A 85 -2.72 -33.24 -8.34
N VAL A 86 -2.10 -32.93 -7.20
CA VAL A 86 -1.31 -33.89 -6.42
C VAL A 86 -2.17 -35.06 -5.96
N ARG A 87 -3.39 -34.82 -5.45
CA ARG A 87 -4.32 -35.88 -5.04
C ARG A 87 -4.70 -36.79 -6.21
N GLN A 88 -4.95 -36.22 -7.39
CA GLN A 88 -5.22 -37.01 -8.60
C GLN A 88 -4.00 -37.85 -9.00
N GLY A 89 -2.79 -37.27 -8.97
CA GLY A 89 -1.55 -37.98 -9.23
C GLY A 89 -1.37 -39.19 -8.31
N LEU A 90 -1.57 -39.00 -7.00
CA LEU A 90 -1.51 -40.08 -6.01
C LEU A 90 -2.56 -41.18 -6.27
N ALA A 91 -3.80 -40.80 -6.59
CA ALA A 91 -4.85 -41.78 -6.91
C ALA A 91 -4.52 -42.61 -8.16
N ARG A 92 -3.91 -42.00 -9.18
CA ARG A 92 -3.45 -42.72 -10.39
C ARG A 92 -2.32 -43.70 -10.07
N ILE A 93 -1.37 -43.31 -9.22
CA ILE A 93 -0.27 -44.17 -8.77
C ILE A 93 -0.83 -45.35 -7.95
N ASP A 94 -1.72 -45.09 -6.99
CA ASP A 94 -2.38 -46.14 -6.20
C ASP A 94 -3.14 -47.14 -7.07
N GLY A 95 -3.88 -46.65 -8.08
CA GLY A 95 -4.54 -47.50 -9.08
C GLY A 95 -3.56 -48.38 -9.86
N SER A 96 -2.47 -47.79 -10.35
CA SER A 96 -1.42 -48.52 -11.10
C SER A 96 -0.73 -49.60 -10.25
N MET A 97 -0.43 -49.30 -8.98
CA MET A 97 0.17 -50.26 -8.05
C MET A 97 -0.75 -51.44 -7.76
N LYS A 98 -2.05 -51.20 -7.59
CA LYS A 98 -3.04 -52.27 -7.39
C LYS A 98 -3.06 -53.24 -8.55
N ILE A 99 -3.04 -52.73 -9.79
CA ILE A 99 -3.00 -53.57 -11.00
C ILE A 99 -1.70 -54.40 -11.02
N LEU A 100 -0.55 -53.77 -10.77
CA LEU A 100 0.74 -54.45 -10.75
C LEU A 100 0.75 -55.58 -9.70
N LEU A 101 0.24 -55.31 -8.49
CA LEU A 101 0.15 -56.29 -7.41
C LEU A 101 -0.72 -57.50 -7.80
N TRP A 102 -1.84 -57.29 -8.48
CA TRP A 102 -2.71 -58.37 -8.96
C TRP A 102 -2.05 -59.21 -10.08
N MET A 103 -1.20 -58.60 -10.89
CA MET A 103 -0.52 -59.29 -12.00
C MET A 103 0.72 -60.08 -11.56
N LEU A 104 1.41 -59.70 -10.47
CA LEU A 104 2.60 -60.40 -9.99
C LEU A 104 2.44 -61.93 -9.83
N PRO A 105 1.41 -62.47 -9.13
CA PRO A 105 1.27 -63.93 -9.02
C PRO A 105 0.96 -64.60 -10.36
N ILE A 106 0.24 -63.92 -11.26
CA ILE A 106 -0.08 -64.41 -12.60
C ILE A 106 1.20 -64.52 -13.43
N ALA A 107 2.01 -63.45 -13.46
CA ALA A 107 3.28 -63.41 -14.16
C ALA A 107 4.29 -64.43 -13.61
N PHE A 108 4.36 -64.58 -12.28
CA PHE A 108 5.19 -65.58 -11.62
C PHE A 108 4.76 -67.00 -12.00
N SER A 109 3.47 -67.31 -11.94
CA SER A 109 2.92 -68.60 -12.35
C SER A 109 3.27 -68.89 -13.81
N LEU A 110 3.08 -67.95 -14.73
CA LEU A 110 3.43 -68.12 -16.14
C LEU A 110 4.93 -68.40 -16.35
N MET A 111 5.80 -67.71 -15.62
CA MET A 111 7.24 -67.90 -15.71
C MET A 111 7.69 -69.30 -15.25
N THR A 112 7.09 -69.84 -14.18
CA THR A 112 7.39 -71.22 -13.75
C THR A 112 7.00 -72.27 -14.79
N VAL A 113 5.96 -72.01 -15.59
CA VAL A 113 5.55 -72.91 -16.68
C VAL A 113 6.56 -72.84 -17.82
N ILE A 114 6.97 -71.64 -18.25
CA ILE A 114 7.94 -71.46 -19.34
C ILE A 114 9.28 -72.16 -19.02
N LEU A 115 9.77 -72.03 -17.78
CA LEU A 115 11.02 -72.68 -17.34
C LEU A 115 10.98 -74.20 -17.40
N LYS A 116 9.80 -74.83 -17.39
CA LYS A 116 9.67 -76.30 -17.55
C LYS A 116 9.80 -76.76 -19.00
N PHE A 117 9.68 -75.85 -19.97
CA PHE A 117 9.74 -76.15 -21.41
C PHE A 117 11.03 -75.65 -22.07
N LEU A 118 11.92 -75.00 -21.30
CA LEU A 118 13.28 -74.62 -21.71
C LEU A 118 14.27 -75.71 -21.27
#